data_AF-A0A6C0LTC7-F1
#
_entry.id   AF-A0A6C0LTC7-F1
#
_cell.length_a   1.000
_cell.length_b   1.000
_cell.length_c   1.000
_cell.angle_alpha   90.00
_cell.angle_beta   90.00
_cell.angle_gamma   90.00
#
_symmetry.space_group_name_H-M   'P 1'
#
loop_
_entity.id
_entity.type
_entity.pdbx_description
1 polymer ?
#
loop_
_entity_poly.entity_id
_entity_poly.type
_entity_poly.pdbx_seq_one_letter_code
_entity_poly.pdbx_strand_id
1 'polypeptide(L)'
;MTSLIYDPFKFIGQIELFTMTVLGSFVTWKLLNALYDNFYELIIDIIVESGESDKYFMKIGKHHVQIGVIYKEFIKWIFIIIILMFGYNVIVKKHTFVNK
;
A
#
# COMPACT_ATOMS: atom_id res chain seq x y z
N MET A 1 11.63 47.74 -2.96
CA MET A 1 11.69 46.61 -3.91
C MET A 1 12.77 45.67 -3.40
N THR A 2 12.42 44.87 -2.40
CA THR A 2 13.37 44.00 -1.69
C THR A 2 13.52 42.70 -2.46
N SER A 3 14.78 42.37 -2.75
CA SER A 3 15.25 41.16 -3.38
C SER A 3 14.57 39.90 -2.83
N LEU A 4 14.02 39.08 -3.71
CA LEU A 4 13.84 37.65 -3.47
C LEU A 4 15.24 37.06 -3.23
N ILE A 5 15.70 37.04 -1.98
CA ILE A 5 16.87 36.26 -1.60
C ILE A 5 16.38 34.81 -1.60
N TYR A 6 16.67 34.11 -2.70
CA TYR A 6 16.51 32.67 -2.81
C TYR A 6 17.40 32.03 -1.74
N ASP A 7 16.80 31.28 -0.81
CA ASP A 7 17.51 30.62 0.28
C ASP A 7 17.81 29.17 -0.16
N PRO A 8 19.02 28.89 -0.69
CA PRO A 8 19.34 27.60 -1.30
C PRO A 8 19.23 26.44 -0.30
N PHE A 9 19.38 26.70 1.00
CA PHE A 9 19.24 25.67 2.04
C PHE A 9 17.79 25.18 2.18
N LYS A 10 16.80 26.07 2.06
CA LYS A 10 15.37 25.68 2.08
C LYS A 10 14.99 24.87 0.85
N PHE A 11 15.53 25.22 -0.31
CA PHE A 11 15.30 24.48 -1.54
C PHE A 11 15.91 23.07 -1.50
N ILE A 12 17.15 22.94 -0.99
CA ILE A 12 17.80 21.63 -0.79
C ILE A 12 16.98 20.77 0.19
N GLY A 13 16.52 21.34 1.31
CA GLY A 13 15.68 20.60 2.26
C GLY A 13 14.35 20.12 1.67
N GLN A 14 13.73 20.90 0.77
CA GLN A 14 12.53 20.46 0.04
C GLN A 14 12.83 19.33 -0.95
N ILE A 15 13.97 19.36 -1.63
CA ILE A 15 14.41 18.27 -2.52
C ILE A 15 14.69 17.00 -1.72
N GLU A 16 15.31 17.10 -0.56
CA GLU A 16 15.61 15.95 0.31
C GLU A 16 14.32 15.29 0.81
N LEU A 17 13.35 16.09 1.28
CA LEU A 17 12.01 15.63 1.65
C LEU A 17 11.28 14.97 0.48
N PHE A 18 11.31 15.58 -0.70
CA PHE A 18 10.73 15.01 -1.90
C PHE A 18 11.38 13.66 -2.25
N THR A 19 12.71 13.59 -2.21
CA THR A 19 13.47 12.39 -2.54
C THR A 19 13.21 11.27 -1.53
N MET A 20 13.20 11.58 -0.22
CA MET A 20 12.82 10.62 0.82
C MET A 20 11.39 10.13 0.64
N THR A 21 10.46 11.00 0.25
CA THR A 21 9.07 10.62 0.00
C THR A 21 8.99 9.69 -1.19
N VAL A 22 9.65 9.99 -2.32
CA VAL A 22 9.67 9.14 -3.52
C VAL A 22 10.29 7.78 -3.23
N LEU A 23 11.46 7.76 -2.57
CA LEU A 23 12.13 6.52 -2.18
C LEU A 23 11.29 5.71 -1.19
N GLY A 24 10.72 6.38 -0.19
CA GLY A 24 9.84 5.78 0.80
C GLY A 24 8.63 5.13 0.13
N SER A 25 7.91 5.86 -0.73
CA SER A 25 6.78 5.35 -1.49
C SER A 25 7.17 4.15 -2.37
N PHE A 26 8.31 4.20 -3.05
CA PHE A 26 8.76 3.11 -3.91
C PHE A 26 9.12 1.86 -3.11
N VAL A 27 9.85 2.01 -2.00
CA VAL A 27 10.24 0.90 -1.12
C VAL A 27 9.01 0.29 -0.46
N THR A 28 8.11 1.13 0.07
CA THR A 28 6.85 0.67 0.67
C THR A 28 5.98 -0.06 -0.36
N TRP A 29 5.87 0.47 -1.58
CA TRP A 29 5.13 -0.20 -2.66
C TRP A 29 5.71 -1.58 -2.98
N LYS A 30 7.03 -1.67 -3.15
CA LYS A 30 7.71 -2.93 -3.44
C LYS A 30 7.58 -3.93 -2.29
N LEU A 31 7.66 -3.47 -1.04
CA LEU A 31 7.46 -4.32 0.15
C LEU A 31 6.04 -4.86 0.23
N LEU A 32 5.03 -4.01 -0.01
CA LEU A 32 3.62 -4.43 0.00
C LEU A 32 3.33 -5.45 -1.09
N ASN A 33 3.88 -5.27 -2.30
CA ASN A 33 3.76 -6.27 -3.37
C ASN A 33 4.51 -7.57 -3.03
N ALA A 34 5.70 -7.50 -2.43
CA ALA A 34 6.42 -8.70 -2.02
C ALA A 34 5.70 -9.47 -0.91
N LEU A 35 5.08 -8.75 0.04
CA LEU A 35 4.22 -9.38 1.05
C LEU A 35 3.01 -10.05 0.39
N TYR A 36 2.41 -9.38 -0.61
CA TYR A 36 1.35 -9.93 -1.44
C TYR A 36 1.73 -11.27 -2.09
N ASP A 37 2.77 -11.28 -2.90
CA ASP A 37 3.16 -12.48 -3.64
C ASP A 37 3.53 -13.66 -2.71
N ASN A 38 4.17 -13.39 -1.56
CA ASN A 38 4.68 -14.46 -0.70
C ASN A 38 3.70 -14.97 0.36
N PHE A 39 2.80 -14.11 0.87
CA PHE A 39 1.88 -14.49 1.94
C PHE A 39 0.43 -14.49 1.50
N TYR A 40 0.04 -13.57 0.62
CA TYR A 40 -1.37 -13.39 0.30
C TYR A 40 -1.90 -14.36 -0.73
N GLU A 41 -1.13 -14.68 -1.78
CA GLU A 41 -1.54 -15.71 -2.73
C GLU A 41 -1.84 -17.02 -1.99
N LEU A 42 -0.98 -17.38 -1.03
CA LEU A 42 -1.12 -18.56 -0.19
C LEU A 42 -2.37 -18.50 0.73
N ILE A 43 -2.65 -17.35 1.35
CA ILE A 43 -3.84 -17.18 2.23
C ILE A 43 -5.13 -17.11 1.41
N ILE A 44 -5.13 -16.42 0.28
CA ILE A 44 -6.30 -16.27 -0.60
C ILE A 44 -6.64 -17.61 -1.23
N ASP A 45 -5.67 -18.39 -1.68
CA ASP A 45 -5.90 -19.73 -2.25
C ASP A 45 -6.47 -20.72 -1.22
N ILE A 46 -6.20 -20.50 0.08
CA ILE A 46 -6.82 -21.27 1.18
C ILE A 46 -8.27 -20.84 1.42
N ILE A 47 -8.57 -19.54 1.34
CA ILE A 47 -9.90 -18.98 1.63
C ILE A 47 -10.84 -19.14 0.43
N VAL A 48 -10.30 -19.04 -0.77
CA VAL A 48 -11.00 -19.06 -2.04
C VAL A 48 -10.32 -20.14 -2.88
N GLU A 49 -10.98 -21.29 -3.08
CA GLU A 49 -10.47 -22.36 -3.95
C GLU A 49 -10.06 -21.76 -5.31
N SER A 50 -8.75 -21.67 -5.52
CA SER A 50 -8.14 -20.86 -6.57
C SER A 50 -8.59 -21.28 -7.97
N GLY A 51 -8.88 -22.57 -8.15
CA GLY A 51 -9.32 -23.17 -9.41
C GLY A 51 -10.74 -22.80 -9.88
N GLU A 52 -11.60 -22.27 -9.00
CA GLU A 52 -12.95 -21.81 -9.33
C GLU A 52 -13.01 -20.29 -9.46
N SER A 53 -12.27 -19.57 -8.61
CA SER A 53 -12.30 -18.10 -8.50
C SER A 53 -12.03 -17.34 -9.81
N ASP A 54 -11.05 -17.79 -10.59
CA ASP A 54 -10.67 -17.15 -11.85
C ASP A 54 -11.65 -17.44 -12.99
N LYS A 55 -12.61 -18.34 -12.77
CA LYS A 55 -13.68 -18.67 -13.72
C LYS A 55 -14.97 -17.89 -13.45
N TYR A 56 -15.04 -17.10 -12.38
CA TYR A 56 -16.21 -16.26 -12.10
C TYR A 56 -16.21 -15.03 -12.99
N PHE A 57 -16.92 -15.13 -14.11
CA PHE A 57 -17.20 -14.02 -15.01
C PHE A 57 -18.66 -13.58 -14.85
N MET A 58 -18.86 -12.27 -14.64
CA MET A 58 -20.17 -11.66 -14.78
C MET A 58 -20.24 -10.92 -16.11
N LYS A 59 -21.27 -11.21 -16.88
CA LYS A 59 -21.56 -10.48 -18.11
C LYS A 59 -22.35 -9.22 -17.77
N ILE A 60 -21.73 -8.06 -17.96
CA ILE A 60 -22.38 -6.75 -17.84
C ILE A 60 -22.55 -6.21 -19.26
N GLY A 61 -23.76 -6.33 -19.81
CA GLY A 61 -24.05 -5.96 -21.20
C GLY A 61 -23.27 -6.81 -22.21
N LYS A 62 -22.38 -6.17 -22.99
CA LYS A 62 -21.48 -6.84 -23.96
C LYS A 62 -20.13 -7.23 -23.37
N HIS A 63 -19.81 -6.82 -22.16
CA HIS A 63 -18.49 -7.02 -21.56
C HIS A 63 -18.52 -8.15 -20.53
N HIS A 64 -17.42 -8.90 -20.46
CA HIS A 64 -17.23 -9.97 -19.49
C HIS A 64 -16.25 -9.43 -18.45
N VAL A 65 -16.73 -9.32 -17.21
CA VAL A 65 -15.94 -8.83 -16.08
C VAL A 65 -15.58 -10.01 -15.22
N GLN A 66 -14.28 -10.21 -15.00
CA GLN A 66 -13.77 -11.28 -14.15
C GLN A 66 -13.89 -10.84 -12.68
N ILE A 67 -14.98 -11.26 -12.03
CA ILE A 67 -15.28 -10.86 -10.64
C ILE A 67 -14.27 -11.46 -9.68
N GLY A 68 -13.74 -12.66 -9.95
CA GLY A 68 -12.72 -13.28 -9.12
C GLY A 68 -11.49 -12.39 -8.90
N VAL A 69 -11.00 -11.75 -9.98
CA VAL A 69 -9.86 -10.82 -9.90
C VAL A 69 -10.19 -9.59 -9.07
N ILE A 70 -11.41 -9.04 -9.21
CA ILE A 70 -11.86 -7.89 -8.42
C ILE A 70 -11.93 -8.25 -6.93
N TYR A 71 -12.46 -9.44 -6.62
CA TYR A 71 -12.59 -9.90 -5.24
C TYR A 71 -11.22 -10.16 -4.59
N LYS A 72 -10.29 -10.77 -5.31
CA LYS A 72 -8.89 -10.95 -4.88
C LYS A 72 -8.21 -9.60 -4.61
N GLU A 73 -8.37 -8.63 -5.51
CA GLU A 73 -7.80 -7.28 -5.33
C GLU A 73 -8.45 -6.55 -4.15
N PHE A 74 -9.76 -6.71 -3.92
CA PHE A 74 -10.45 -6.10 -2.78
C PHE A 74 -9.96 -6.65 -1.43
N ILE A 75 -9.81 -7.97 -1.32
CA ILE A 75 -9.26 -8.61 -0.12
C ILE A 75 -7.83 -8.13 0.15
N LYS A 76 -7.00 -8.03 -0.90
CA LYS A 76 -5.64 -7.47 -0.80
C LYS A 76 -5.63 -6.08 -0.18
N TRP A 77 -6.48 -5.17 -0.65
CA TRP A 77 -6.55 -3.81 -0.10
C TRP A 77 -6.98 -3.79 1.37
N ILE A 78 -7.97 -4.59 1.77
CA ILE A 78 -8.41 -4.70 3.16
C ILE A 78 -7.26 -5.11 4.06
N PHE A 79 -6.51 -6.12 3.64
CA PHE A 79 -5.44 -6.67 4.43
C PHE A 79 -4.22 -5.74 4.55
N ILE A 80 -3.88 -5.02 3.46
CA ILE A 80 -2.87 -3.96 3.51
C ILE A 80 -3.27 -2.90 4.55
N ILE A 81 -4.55 -2.50 4.57
CA ILE A 81 -5.07 -1.56 5.56
C ILE A 81 -4.91 -2.11 6.98
N ILE A 82 -5.21 -3.39 7.23
CA ILE A 82 -5.03 -4.02 8.55
C ILE A 82 -3.56 -3.97 8.99
N ILE A 83 -2.62 -4.33 8.10
CA ILE A 83 -1.18 -4.28 8.42
C ILE A 83 -0.73 -2.84 8.73
N LEU A 84 -1.16 -1.87 7.92
CA LEU A 84 -0.83 -0.46 8.13
C LEU A 84 -1.41 0.06 9.45
N MET A 85 -2.66 -0.29 9.77
CA MET A 85 -3.28 0.05 11.05
C MET A 85 -2.54 -0.59 12.22
N PHE A 86 -2.09 -1.84 12.09
CA PHE A 86 -1.31 -2.52 13.13
C PHE A 86 0.06 -1.86 13.32
N GLY A 87 0.78 -1.57 12.23
CA GLY A 87 2.05 -0.86 12.26
C GLY A 87 1.93 0.51 12.91
N TYR A 88 0.91 1.27 12.54
CA TYR A 88 0.59 2.54 13.18
C TYR A 88 0.34 2.38 14.69
N ASN A 89 -0.47 1.39 15.09
CA ASN A 89 -0.77 1.14 16.49
C ASN A 89 0.48 0.77 17.31
N VAL A 90 1.40 0.00 16.74
CA VAL A 90 2.68 -0.37 17.39
C VAL A 90 3.56 0.87 17.56
N ILE A 91 3.70 1.70 16.54
CA ILE A 91 4.51 2.93 16.58
C ILE A 91 3.96 3.91 17.61
N VAL A 92 2.63 4.13 17.61
CA VAL A 92 1.96 5.02 18.57
C VAL A 92 2.13 4.52 19.99
N LYS A 93 1.85 3.23 20.27
CA LYS A 93 2.06 2.65 21.61
C LYS A 93 3.49 2.81 22.11
N LYS A 94 4.49 2.70 21.22
CA LYS A 94 5.90 2.86 21.56
C LYS A 94 6.22 4.31 21.94
N HIS A 95 5.67 5.29 21.23
CA HIS A 95 5.82 6.71 21.57
C HIS A 95 5.16 7.08 22.91
N THR A 96 4.03 6.47 23.27
CA THR A 96 3.37 6.73 24.56
C THR A 96 4.14 6.15 25.75
N PHE A 97 4.95 5.11 25.55
CA PHE A 97 5.76 4.49 26.60
C PHE A 97 7.07 5.23 26.88
N VAL A 98 7.61 5.97 25.90
CA VAL A 98 8.86 6.74 26.04
C VAL A 98 8.63 8.12 26.68
N ASN A 99 7.40 8.64 26.61
CA ASN A 99 7.00 9.93 27.20
C ASN A 99 6.38 9.82 28.61
N LYS A 100 6.53 8.66 29.29
CA LYS A 100 6.24 8.48 30.72
C LYS A 100 7.53 8.18 31.47
#